data_AF-A0A660MVW6-F1
#
_entry.id   AF-A0A660MVW6-F1
#
_cell.length_a   1.000
_cell.length_b   1.000
_cell.length_c   1.000
_cell.angle_alpha   90.00
_cell.angle_beta   90.00
_cell.angle_gamma   90.00
#
_symmetry.space_group_name_H-M   'P 1'
#
loop_
_entity.id
_entity.type
_entity.pdbx_description
1 polymer ?
#
loop_
_entity_poly.entity_id
_entity_poly.type
_entity_poly.pdbx_seq_one_letter_code
_entity_poly.pdbx_strand_id
1 'polypeptide(L)' 'AVLQIEKTSLTDRQIELLQHLEKQGDSSLESLLAYTHLSYGELLQELTFLEIDKQIQEIGPGIYRKKK' A
#
# COMPACT_ATOMS: atom_id res chain seq x y z
N ALA A 1 13.51 11.91 22.00
CA ALA A 1 12.07 11.74 21.78
C ALA A 1 11.85 10.33 21.26
N VAL A 2 11.17 9.47 22.02
CA VAL A 2 10.69 8.20 21.50
C VAL A 2 9.53 8.58 20.57
N LEU A 3 9.65 8.30 19.28
CA LEU A 3 8.55 8.45 18.34
C LEU A 3 7.45 7.49 18.81
N GLN A 4 6.49 8.00 19.59
CA GLN A 4 5.19 7.38 19.76
C GLN A 4 4.53 7.42 18.39
N ILE A 5 4.66 6.32 17.65
CA ILE A 5 3.88 6.11 16.44
C ILE A 5 2.45 5.88 16.93
N GLU A 6 1.67 6.95 17.00
CA GLU A 6 0.22 6.82 17.09
C GLU A 6 -0.21 5.91 15.94
N LYS A 7 -1.06 4.91 16.20
CA LYS A 7 -1.73 4.15 15.15
C LYS A 7 -2.56 5.15 14.33
N THR A 8 -1.96 5.73 13.31
CA THR A 8 -2.64 6.62 12.39
C THR A 8 -3.69 5.81 11.66
N SER A 9 -4.95 6.22 11.80
CA SER A 9 -6.04 5.67 11.00
C SER A 9 -5.67 5.71 9.52
N LEU A 10 -5.94 4.61 8.80
CA LEU A 10 -5.67 4.51 7.37
C LEU A 10 -6.39 5.64 6.62
N THR A 11 -5.72 6.21 5.63
CA THR A 11 -6.34 7.18 4.73
C THR A 11 -7.31 6.49 3.77
N ASP A 12 -8.24 7.23 3.19
CA ASP A 12 -9.17 6.67 2.19
C ASP A 12 -8.43 6.01 1.01
N ARG A 13 -7.31 6.63 0.57
CA ARG A 13 -6.44 6.08 -0.48
C ARG A 13 -5.82 4.75 -0.09
N GLN A 14 -5.34 4.65 1.15
CA GLN A 14 -4.77 3.42 1.69
C GLN A 14 -5.82 2.31 1.81
N ILE A 15 -7.04 2.67 2.22
CA ILE A 15 -8.17 1.74 2.26
C ILE A 15 -8.51 1.22 0.86
N GLU A 16 -8.56 2.09 -0.15
CA GLU A 16 -8.80 1.70 -1.55
C GLU A 16 -7.72 0.74 -2.07
N LEU A 17 -6.44 1.04 -1.82
CA LEU A 17 -5.32 0.16 -2.18
C LEU A 17 -5.45 -1.22 -1.53
N LEU A 18 -5.75 -1.27 -0.23
CA LEU A 18 -5.93 -2.54 0.48
C LEU A 18 -7.13 -3.33 -0.04
N GLN A 19 -8.25 -2.67 -0.34
CA GLN A 19 -9.43 -3.33 -0.93
C GLN A 19 -9.14 -3.85 -2.34
N HIS A 20 -8.35 -3.12 -3.13
CA HIS A 20 -7.92 -3.58 -4.44
C HIS A 20 -7.06 -4.85 -4.32
N LEU A 21 -6.04 -4.83 -3.47
CA LEU A 21 -5.15 -5.98 -3.22
C LEU A 21 -5.91 -7.18 -2.62
N GLU A 22 -6.93 -6.94 -1.80
CA GLU A 22 -7.79 -8.00 -1.28
C GLU A 22 -8.62 -8.68 -2.38
N LYS A 23 -9.09 -7.91 -3.38
CA LYS A 23 -9.91 -8.42 -4.49
C LYS A 23 -9.07 -9.08 -5.58
N GLN A 24 -7.94 -8.48 -5.97
CA GLN A 24 -7.10 -8.94 -7.08
C GLN A 24 -6.00 -9.90 -6.64
N GLY A 25 -5.59 -9.84 -5.36
CA GLY A 25 -4.45 -10.59 -4.85
C GLY A 25 -3.15 -9.84 -5.07
N ASP A 26 -2.28 -10.43 -5.88
CA ASP A 26 -0.96 -9.87 -6.18
C ASP A 26 -1.06 -8.83 -7.27
N SER A 27 -0.70 -7.59 -6.98
CA SER A 27 -0.72 -6.51 -7.97
C SER A 27 0.66 -5.93 -8.15
N SER A 28 1.05 -5.72 -9.42
CA SER A 28 2.27 -5.00 -9.74
C SER A 28 2.12 -3.51 -9.52
N LEU A 29 3.23 -2.81 -9.37
CA LEU A 29 3.28 -1.36 -9.25
C LEU A 29 2.65 -0.69 -10.47
N GLU A 30 2.87 -1.20 -11.68
CA GLU A 30 2.21 -0.69 -12.90
C GLU A 30 0.69 -0.86 -12.85
N SER A 31 0.20 -2.01 -12.37
CA SER A 31 -1.24 -2.25 -12.20
C SER A 31 -1.86 -1.32 -11.18
N LEU A 32 -1.16 -1.05 -10.07
CA LEU A 32 -1.61 -0.14 -9.03
C LEU A 32 -1.57 1.32 -9.50
N LEU A 33 -0.59 1.70 -10.33
CA LEU A 33 -0.55 3.03 -10.97
C LEU A 33 -1.66 3.21 -12.00
N ALA A 34 -2.02 2.17 -12.73
CA ALA A 34 -3.15 2.23 -13.66
C ALA A 34 -4.50 2.30 -12.94
N TYR A 35 -4.59 1.67 -11.77
CA TYR A 35 -5.79 1.67 -10.93
C TYR A 35 -5.97 2.96 -10.14
N THR A 36 -4.87 3.53 -9.65
CA THR A 36 -4.88 4.77 -8.87
C THR A 36 -4.67 5.98 -9.77
N HIS A 37 -5.27 7.13 -9.43
CA HIS A 37 -4.94 8.40 -10.08
C HIS A 37 -3.71 9.08 -9.45
N LEU A 38 -2.79 8.29 -8.88
CA LEU A 38 -1.61 8.78 -8.17
C LEU A 38 -0.41 8.88 -9.11
N SER A 39 0.48 9.83 -8.82
CA SER A 39 1.83 9.79 -9.39
C SER A 39 2.63 8.61 -8.84
N TYR A 40 3.71 8.25 -9.54
CA TYR A 40 4.62 7.19 -9.11
C TYR A 40 5.15 7.39 -7.67
N GLY A 41 5.56 8.62 -7.34
CA GLY A 41 6.08 8.95 -6.02
C GLY A 41 5.03 8.85 -4.92
N GLU A 42 3.82 9.34 -5.18
CA GLU A 42 2.71 9.25 -4.22
C GLU A 42 2.32 7.80 -3.95
N LEU A 43 2.19 6.97 -5.00
CA LEU A 43 1.87 5.56 -4.82
C LEU A 43 2.94 4.84 -4.00
N LEU A 44 4.22 5.05 -4.31
CA LEU A 44 5.31 4.44 -3.54
C LEU A 44 5.28 4.87 -2.07
N GLN A 45 4.98 6.14 -1.80
CA GLN A 45 4.85 6.64 -0.44
C GLN A 45 3.72 5.91 0.31
N GLU A 46 2.54 5.77 -0.31
CA GLU A 46 1.42 5.05 0.32
C GLU A 46 1.73 3.56 0.54
N LEU A 47 2.33 2.89 -0.45
CA LEU A 47 2.74 1.49 -0.30
C LEU A 47 3.79 1.31 0.80
N THR A 48 4.73 2.25 0.92
CA THR A 48 5.73 2.24 1.99
C THR A 48 5.07 2.37 3.36
N PHE A 49 4.09 3.26 3.53
CA PHE A 49 3.36 3.37 4.80
C PHE A 49 2.59 2.10 5.14
N LEU A 50 1.88 1.52 4.16
CA LEU A 50 1.14 0.27 4.33
C LEU A 50 2.07 -0.91 4.66
N GLU A 51 3.28 -0.93 4.11
CA GLU A 51 4.27 -1.97 4.40
C GLU A 51 4.84 -1.82 5.82
N ILE A 52 5.18 -0.59 6.23
CA ILE A 52 5.64 -0.27 7.59
C ILE A 52 4.58 -0.65 8.63
N ASP A 53 3.30 -0.37 8.35
CA ASP A 53 2.17 -0.77 9.21
C ASP A 53 1.80 -2.26 9.08
N LYS A 54 2.56 -3.02 8.28
CA LYS A 54 2.38 -4.47 8.07
C LYS A 54 1.01 -4.85 7.51
N GLN A 55 0.37 -3.95 6.77
CA GLN A 55 -0.87 -4.25 6.04
C GLN A 55 -0.61 -4.96 4.71
N ILE A 56 0.58 -4.73 4.11
CA ILE A 56 1.01 -5.37 2.87
C ILE A 56 2.44 -5.93 2.97
N GLN A 57 2.87 -6.63 1.93
CA GLN A 57 4.25 -7.04 1.67
C GLN A 57 4.54 -6.98 0.18
N GLU A 58 5.79 -6.63 -0.16
CA GLU A 58 6.35 -6.91 -1.46
C GLU A 58 6.76 -8.40 -1.53
N ILE A 59 6.28 -9.13 -2.53
CA ILE A 59 6.56 -10.57 -2.73
C ILE A 59 7.52 -10.85 -3.89
N GLY A 60 7.86 -9.80 -4.64
CA GLY A 60 8.79 -9.80 -5.76
C GLY A 60 8.94 -8.36 -6.27
N PRO A 61 9.92 -8.06 -7.13
CA PRO A 61 10.23 -6.68 -7.52
C PRO A 61 8.99 -5.94 -8.06
N GLY A 62 8.52 -4.96 -7.29
CA GLY A 62 7.33 -4.16 -7.59
C GLY A 62 6.01 -4.91 -7.53
N ILE A 63 5.92 -6.08 -6.88
CA ILE A 63 4.69 -6.86 -6.73
C ILE A 63 4.27 -6.88 -5.26
N TYR A 64 3.07 -6.37 -4.98
CA TYR A 64 2.53 -6.20 -3.63
C TYR A 64 1.34 -7.11 -3.37
N ARG A 65 1.22 -7.56 -2.12
CA ARG A 65 0.12 -8.40 -1.62
C ARG A 65 -0.34 -7.89 -0.26
N LYS A 66 -1.67 -7.89 -0.02
CA LYS A 66 -2.25 -7.66 1.31
C LYS A 66 -1.89 -8.79 2.28
N LYS A 67 -1.39 -8.45 3.47
CA LYS A 67 -1.16 -9.42 4.55
C LYS A 67 -2.50 -9.84 5.14
N LYS A 68 -2.64 -11.14 5.40
CA LYS A 68 -3.82 -11.72 6.03
C LYS A 68 -3.90 -11.35 7.51
#